data_AF-A0A1S4AIH8-F1
#
_entry.id   AF-A0A1S4AIH8-F1
#
_cell.length_a   1.000
_cell.length_b   1.000
_cell.length_c   1.000
_cell.angle_alpha   90.00
_cell.angle_beta   90.00
_cell.angle_gamma   90.00
#
_symmetry.space_group_name_H-M   'P 1'
#
loop_
_entity.id
_entity.type
_entity.pdbx_description
1 polymer ?
#
loop_
_entity_poly.entity_id
_entity_poly.type
_entity_poly.pdbx_seq_one_letter_code
_entity_poly.pdbx_strand_id
1 'polypeptide(L)'
;MEYLSRNLANLKMFTQVSGLQANLNKSEAYFEGVPTEDRQQILQLLGLSTGELPFKYLGVPLSTKKLSVLQWQPLLDKMTVKITSWTAKTLSYARRMNTLAIPQQACWMVRKVIEAKEILEARHFVQLHNRSLIRQIYLHLLGDYNRVEWKSLMFNNAARPKAKFIMWLMMYGRLMTCNRLSSWKIIVDTQCVMCRKQVETRDHLFVQCEYTK
;
A
#
# COMPACT_ATOMS: atom_id res chain seq x y z
N MET A 1 -19.54 -21.62 -5.93
CA MET A 1 -20.40 -20.91 -6.90
C MET A 1 -21.16 -19.73 -6.30
N GLU A 2 -21.75 -19.83 -5.11
CA GLU A 2 -22.53 -18.75 -4.47
C GLU A 2 -21.74 -17.44 -4.23
N TYR A 3 -20.44 -17.51 -3.93
CA TYR A 3 -19.59 -16.33 -3.79
C TYR A 3 -19.39 -15.56 -5.11
N LEU A 4 -19.27 -16.27 -6.23
CA LEU A 4 -19.11 -15.71 -7.56
C LEU A 4 -20.38 -15.00 -8.03
N SER A 5 -21.55 -15.61 -7.82
CA SER A 5 -22.84 -14.98 -8.14
C SER A 5 -23.07 -13.70 -7.34
N ARG A 6 -22.68 -13.68 -6.05
CA ARG A 6 -22.74 -12.46 -5.23
C ARG A 6 -21.83 -11.33 -5.75
N ASN A 7 -20.61 -11.66 -6.16
CA ASN A 7 -19.71 -10.64 -6.74
C ASN A 7 -20.21 -10.10 -8.08
N LEU A 8 -20.81 -10.96 -8.92
CA LEU A 8 -21.46 -10.54 -10.15
C LEU A 8 -22.64 -9.58 -9.88
N ALA A 9 -23.46 -9.86 -8.86
CA ALA A 9 -24.53 -8.95 -8.44
C ALA A 9 -23.97 -7.60 -7.99
N ASN A 10 -22.87 -7.59 -7.22
CA ASN A 10 -22.20 -6.37 -6.79
C ASN A 10 -21.64 -5.56 -7.96
N LEU A 11 -21.05 -6.22 -8.96
CA LEU A 11 -20.55 -5.55 -10.16
C LEU A 11 -21.68 -4.92 -10.98
N LYS A 12 -22.83 -5.61 -11.12
CA LYS A 12 -24.01 -5.04 -11.78
C LYS A 12 -24.54 -3.81 -11.04
N MET A 13 -24.62 -3.88 -9.71
CA MET A 13 -25.00 -2.75 -8.87
C MET A 13 -24.02 -1.58 -9.01
N PHE A 14 -22.71 -1.87 -9.02
CA PHE A 14 -21.68 -0.85 -9.22
C PHE A 14 -21.80 -0.15 -10.58
N THR A 15 -22.07 -0.90 -11.65
CA THR A 15 -22.33 -0.34 -12.98
C THR A 15 -23.54 0.59 -12.98
N GLN A 16 -24.63 0.20 -12.29
CA GLN A 16 -25.84 1.03 -12.18
C GLN A 16 -25.59 2.35 -11.43
N VAL A 17 -24.80 2.32 -10.35
CA VAL A 17 -24.55 3.49 -9.52
C VAL A 17 -23.48 4.42 -10.13
N SER A 18 -22.43 3.86 -10.71
CA SER A 18 -21.28 4.65 -11.20
C SER A 18 -21.38 5.03 -12.69
N GLY A 19 -22.20 4.33 -13.47
CA GLY A 19 -22.22 4.43 -14.94
C GLY A 19 -21.00 3.81 -15.63
N LEU A 20 -20.06 3.23 -14.87
CA LEU A 20 -18.87 2.59 -15.42
C LEU A 20 -19.14 1.13 -15.80
N GLN A 21 -18.80 0.75 -17.03
CA GLN A 21 -18.93 -0.63 -17.52
C GLN A 21 -17.55 -1.30 -17.65
N ALA A 22 -17.49 -2.58 -17.27
CA ALA A 22 -16.29 -3.40 -17.47
C ALA A 22 -16.05 -3.62 -18.98
N ASN A 23 -14.81 -3.43 -19.41
CA ASN A 23 -14.41 -3.71 -20.78
C ASN A 23 -14.04 -5.20 -20.90
N LEU A 24 -14.94 -5.99 -21.49
CA LEU A 24 -14.76 -7.45 -21.64
C LEU A 24 -13.56 -7.79 -22.54
N ASN A 25 -13.20 -6.94 -23.51
CA ASN A 25 -12.05 -7.17 -24.38
C ASN A 25 -10.70 -6.97 -23.67
N LYS A 26 -10.69 -6.26 -22.55
CA LYS A 26 -9.49 -6.04 -21.72
C LYS A 26 -9.50 -6.85 -20.42
N SER A 27 -10.60 -7.57 -20.17
CA SER A 27 -10.80 -8.31 -18.92
C SER A 27 -10.59 -9.79 -19.19
N GLU A 28 -9.66 -10.39 -18.47
CA GLU A 28 -9.32 -11.81 -18.61
C GLU A 28 -9.48 -12.49 -17.25
N ALA A 29 -9.93 -13.74 -17.25
CA ALA A 29 -10.00 -14.58 -16.07
C ALA A 29 -8.75 -15.47 -15.98
N TYR A 30 -8.04 -15.39 -14.85
CA TYR A 30 -6.88 -16.22 -14.56
C TYR A 30 -7.23 -17.26 -13.50
N PHE A 31 -6.95 -18.53 -13.77
CA PHE A 31 -7.28 -19.64 -12.88
C PHE A 31 -6.03 -20.39 -12.46
N GLU A 32 -5.92 -20.70 -11.16
CA GLU A 32 -4.90 -21.59 -10.62
C GLU A 32 -5.56 -22.58 -9.65
N GLY A 33 -5.26 -23.88 -9.79
CA GLY A 33 -5.80 -24.93 -8.91
C GLY A 33 -7.30 -25.24 -9.06
N VAL A 34 -7.98 -24.64 -10.03
CA VAL A 34 -9.42 -24.89 -10.29
C VAL A 34 -9.59 -26.01 -11.33
N PRO A 35 -10.49 -27.00 -11.15
CA PRO A 35 -10.80 -28.02 -12.17
C PRO A 35 -11.33 -27.40 -13.47
N THR A 36 -11.07 -28.06 -14.61
CA THR A 36 -11.44 -27.53 -15.95
C THR A 36 -12.94 -27.31 -16.11
N GLU A 37 -13.77 -28.15 -15.49
CA GLU A 37 -15.24 -28.04 -15.52
C GLU A 37 -15.72 -26.74 -14.87
N ASP A 38 -15.22 -26.44 -13.67
CA ASP A 38 -15.53 -25.21 -12.95
C ASP A 38 -15.05 -23.97 -13.72
N ARG A 39 -13.88 -24.05 -14.37
CA ARG A 39 -13.36 -22.96 -15.21
C ARG A 39 -14.33 -22.63 -16.34
N GLN A 40 -14.81 -23.65 -17.04
CA GLN A 40 -15.75 -23.46 -18.15
C GLN A 40 -17.08 -22.85 -17.66
N GLN A 41 -17.62 -23.33 -16.54
CA GLN A 41 -18.83 -22.74 -15.94
C GLN A 41 -18.63 -21.27 -15.55
N ILE A 42 -17.50 -20.95 -14.93
CA ILE A 42 -17.18 -19.58 -14.53
C ILE A 42 -17.00 -18.67 -15.75
N LEU A 43 -16.32 -19.13 -16.80
CA LEU A 43 -16.14 -18.37 -18.04
C LEU A 43 -17.47 -18.11 -18.74
N GLN A 44 -18.36 -19.10 -18.80
CA GLN A 44 -19.71 -18.93 -19.34
C GLN A 44 -20.54 -17.91 -18.53
N LEU A 45 -20.42 -17.91 -17.20
CA LEU A 45 -21.14 -16.96 -16.34
C LEU A 45 -20.59 -15.54 -16.43
N LEU A 46 -19.27 -15.38 -16.59
CA LEU A 46 -18.59 -14.08 -16.61
C LEU A 46 -18.50 -13.46 -18.01
N GLY A 47 -18.57 -14.27 -19.08
CA GLY A 47 -18.36 -13.80 -20.46
C GLY A 47 -16.95 -13.28 -20.73
N LEU A 48 -15.96 -13.75 -19.97
CA LEU A 48 -14.55 -13.35 -20.08
C LEU A 48 -13.75 -14.37 -20.87
N SER A 49 -12.63 -13.94 -21.46
CA SER A 49 -11.63 -14.84 -22.00
C SER A 49 -10.71 -15.39 -20.89
N THR A 50 -10.13 -16.56 -21.12
CA THR A 50 -9.10 -17.13 -20.24
C THR A 50 -7.77 -16.45 -20.51
N GLY A 51 -7.13 -15.94 -19.45
CA GLY A 51 -5.77 -15.40 -19.51
C GLY A 51 -4.72 -16.41 -19.04
N GLU A 52 -3.48 -16.24 -19.51
CA GLU A 52 -2.34 -17.08 -19.12
C GLU A 52 -1.42 -16.39 -18.11
N LEU A 53 -0.86 -17.18 -17.18
CA LEU A 53 0.11 -16.72 -16.19
C LEU A 53 1.53 -17.07 -16.65
N PRO A 54 2.55 -16.20 -16.40
CA PRO A 54 2.47 -14.90 -15.75
C PRO A 54 2.06 -13.75 -16.70
N PHE A 55 1.22 -12.82 -16.23
CA PHE A 55 0.80 -11.64 -17.00
C PHE A 55 1.39 -10.34 -16.43
N LYS A 56 1.29 -9.22 -17.17
CA LYS A 56 1.79 -7.92 -16.71
C LYS A 56 0.66 -7.07 -16.15
N TYR A 57 0.81 -6.58 -14.92
CA TYR A 57 -0.08 -5.60 -14.31
C TYR A 57 0.70 -4.34 -13.96
N LEU A 58 0.30 -3.20 -14.54
CA LEU A 58 0.99 -1.92 -14.38
C LEU A 58 2.50 -1.98 -14.68
N GLY A 59 2.89 -2.84 -15.64
CA GLY A 59 4.28 -3.05 -16.04
C GLY A 59 5.06 -4.04 -15.18
N VAL A 60 4.45 -4.62 -14.15
CA VAL A 60 5.07 -5.63 -13.27
C VAL A 60 4.54 -7.02 -13.64
N PRO A 61 5.41 -8.02 -13.89
CA PRO A 61 4.96 -9.39 -14.10
C PRO A 61 4.35 -9.92 -12.79
N LEU A 62 3.09 -10.37 -12.85
CA LEU A 62 2.43 -11.10 -11.78
C LEU A 62 2.57 -12.59 -12.08
N SER A 63 3.17 -13.31 -11.13
CA SER A 63 3.29 -14.76 -11.16
C SER A 63 2.75 -15.33 -9.86
N THR A 64 2.29 -16.58 -9.93
CA THR A 64 1.81 -17.33 -8.76
C THR A 64 2.98 -17.80 -7.90
N LYS A 65 4.18 -17.85 -8.48
CA LYS A 65 5.44 -18.13 -7.78
C LYS A 65 6.19 -16.83 -7.49
N LYS A 66 7.09 -16.88 -6.50
CA LYS A 66 8.01 -15.77 -6.22
C LYS A 66 8.78 -15.42 -7.49
N LEU A 67 8.68 -14.16 -7.92
CA LEU A 67 9.35 -13.67 -9.12
C LEU A 67 10.86 -13.87 -9.02
N SER A 68 11.46 -14.48 -10.05
CA SER A 68 12.90 -14.66 -10.13
C SER A 68 13.61 -13.34 -10.42
N VAL A 69 14.89 -13.25 -10.08
CA VAL A 69 15.71 -12.04 -10.36
C VAL A 69 15.66 -11.68 -11.85
N LEU A 70 15.64 -12.68 -12.73
CA LEU A 70 15.53 -12.48 -14.19
C LEU A 70 14.20 -11.84 -14.60
N GLN A 71 13.08 -12.18 -13.95
CA GLN A 71 11.78 -11.55 -14.23
C GLN A 71 11.73 -10.09 -13.77
N TRP A 72 12.56 -9.69 -12.80
CA TRP A 72 12.68 -8.30 -12.35
C TRP A 72 13.60 -7.44 -13.24
N GLN A 73 14.48 -8.04 -14.05
CA GLN A 73 15.46 -7.31 -14.88
C GLN A 73 14.83 -6.20 -15.74
N PRO A 74 13.71 -6.42 -16.47
CA PRO A 74 13.11 -5.35 -17.29
C PRO A 74 12.66 -4.13 -16.49
N LEU A 75 12.32 -4.29 -15.21
CA LEU A 75 11.98 -3.18 -14.32
C LEU A 75 13.24 -2.50 -13.79
N LEU A 76 14.26 -3.28 -13.42
CA LEU A 76 15.57 -2.77 -13.02
C LEU A 76 16.21 -1.94 -14.14
N ASP A 77 16.15 -2.40 -15.38
CA ASP A 77 16.66 -1.70 -16.55
C ASP A 77 15.93 -0.38 -16.77
N LYS A 78 14.59 -0.38 -16.69
CA LYS A 78 13.79 0.85 -16.79
C LYS A 78 14.12 1.87 -15.71
N MET A 79 14.36 1.41 -14.47
CA MET A 79 14.78 2.28 -13.38
C MET A 79 16.19 2.82 -13.62
N THR A 80 17.12 1.95 -14.03
CA THR A 80 18.51 2.32 -14.34
C THR A 80 18.57 3.35 -15.45
N VAL A 81 17.86 3.14 -16.57
CA VAL A 81 17.79 4.08 -17.70
C VAL A 81 17.21 5.43 -17.26
N LYS A 82 16.17 5.45 -16.42
CA LYS A 82 15.64 6.71 -15.90
C LYS A 82 16.67 7.44 -15.04
N ILE A 83 17.31 6.73 -14.11
CA ILE A 83 18.33 7.29 -13.23
C ILE A 83 19.52 7.82 -14.05
N THR A 84 20.05 7.05 -15.00
CA THR A 84 21.20 7.45 -15.82
C THR A 84 20.87 8.61 -16.76
N SER A 85 19.67 8.64 -17.35
CA SER A 85 19.23 9.77 -18.16
C SER A 85 19.14 11.07 -17.35
N TRP A 86 18.73 10.97 -16.08
CA TRP A 86 18.63 12.11 -15.19
C TRP A 86 19.99 12.57 -14.70
N THR A 87 20.87 11.66 -14.28
CA THR A 87 22.24 12.01 -13.88
C THR A 87 23.04 12.60 -15.03
N ALA A 88 22.86 12.12 -16.26
CA ALA A 88 23.51 12.69 -17.44
C ALA A 88 23.03 14.11 -17.78
N LYS A 89 21.74 14.42 -17.56
CA LYS A 89 21.14 15.75 -17.87
C LYS A 89 21.33 16.80 -16.77
N THR A 90 21.52 16.39 -15.52
CA THR A 90 21.52 17.30 -14.36
C THR A 90 22.88 17.49 -13.70
N LEU A 91 23.90 16.71 -14.08
CA LEU A 91 25.23 16.75 -13.47
C LEU A 91 26.31 16.97 -14.53
N SER A 92 27.11 18.03 -14.36
CA SER A 92 28.35 18.23 -15.13
C SER A 92 29.34 17.10 -14.83
N TYR A 93 30.26 16.82 -15.76
CA TYR A 93 31.24 15.72 -15.67
C TYR A 93 32.00 15.69 -14.33
N ALA A 94 32.36 16.86 -13.78
CA ALA A 94 33.04 17.00 -12.48
C ALA A 94 32.17 16.58 -11.27
N ARG A 95 30.84 16.65 -11.38
CA ARG A 95 29.88 16.34 -10.31
C ARG A 95 29.52 14.84 -10.23
N ARG A 96 29.99 14.03 -11.19
CA ARG A 96 29.86 12.56 -11.20
C ARG A 96 30.84 11.87 -10.25
N MET A 97 31.93 12.55 -9.88
CA MET A 97 33.08 12.00 -9.14
C MET A 97 33.15 12.50 -7.69
N ASN A 98 32.23 12.08 -6.81
CA ASN A 98 32.40 12.14 -5.33
C ASN A 98 31.88 13.36 -4.54
N THR A 99 31.12 14.31 -5.12
CA THR A 99 30.43 15.36 -4.32
C THR A 99 29.00 15.61 -4.82
N LEU A 100 28.07 14.74 -4.40
CA LEU A 100 26.65 14.85 -4.75
C LEU A 100 25.94 15.91 -3.90
N ALA A 101 26.21 17.20 -4.12
CA ALA A 101 25.32 18.23 -3.60
C ALA A 101 23.91 18.04 -4.21
N ILE A 102 22.92 17.73 -3.37
CA ILE A 102 21.54 17.38 -3.78
C ILE A 102 20.97 18.51 -4.65
N PRO A 103 20.69 18.29 -5.95
CA PRO A 103 20.16 19.34 -6.80
C PRO A 103 18.74 19.68 -6.34
N GLN A 104 18.49 20.96 -6.01
CA GLN A 104 17.16 21.39 -5.57
C GLN A 104 16.07 21.21 -6.63
N GLN A 105 16.46 21.19 -7.91
CA GLN A 105 15.57 20.94 -9.05
C GLN A 105 15.26 19.45 -9.27
N ALA A 106 15.86 18.53 -8.50
CA ALA A 106 15.58 17.11 -8.61
C ALA A 106 14.21 16.76 -8.02
N CYS A 107 13.52 15.79 -8.62
CA CYS A 107 12.25 15.30 -8.09
C CYS A 107 12.45 14.62 -6.71
N TRP A 108 11.38 14.61 -5.89
CA TRP A 108 11.42 14.12 -4.50
C TRP A 108 12.06 12.73 -4.36
N MET A 109 11.75 11.82 -5.28
CA MET A 109 12.33 10.46 -5.30
C MET A 109 13.86 10.48 -5.45
N VAL A 110 14.41 11.29 -6.34
CA VAL A 110 15.85 11.36 -6.59
C VAL A 110 16.57 11.95 -5.40
N ARG A 111 16.00 13.00 -4.79
CA ARG A 111 16.54 13.60 -3.57
C ARG A 111 16.63 12.55 -2.45
N LYS A 112 15.57 11.76 -2.27
CA LYS A 112 15.55 10.67 -1.28
C LYS A 112 16.55 9.54 -1.56
N VAL A 113 16.74 9.18 -2.83
CA VAL A 113 17.74 8.16 -3.21
C VAL A 113 19.17 8.67 -2.96
N ILE A 114 19.46 9.94 -3.26
CA ILE A 114 20.78 10.53 -3.01
C ILE A 114 21.04 10.68 -1.50
N GLU A 115 20.06 11.17 -0.74
CA GLU A 115 20.14 11.23 0.74
C GLU A 115 20.39 9.83 1.34
N ALA A 116 19.72 8.80 0.82
CA ALA A 116 19.92 7.42 1.28
C ALA A 116 21.33 6.88 0.97
N LYS A 117 21.94 7.31 -0.14
CA LYS A 117 23.30 6.92 -0.51
C LYS A 117 24.32 7.46 0.51
N GLU A 118 24.19 8.72 0.93
CA GLU A 118 25.04 9.30 1.97
C GLU A 118 24.95 8.54 3.29
N ILE A 119 23.74 8.10 3.67
CA ILE A 119 23.53 7.28 4.89
C ILE A 119 24.27 5.94 4.79
N LEU A 120 24.26 5.31 3.61
CA LEU A 120 24.92 4.03 3.35
C LEU A 120 26.45 4.14 3.26
N GLU A 121 26.98 5.25 2.75
CA GLU A 121 28.42 5.50 2.61
C GLU A 121 29.05 6.02 3.92
N ALA A 122 28.33 6.83 4.70
CA ALA A 122 28.83 7.39 5.96
C ALA A 122 29.04 6.35 7.06
N ARG A 123 28.51 5.13 6.91
CA ARG A 123 28.61 4.08 7.92
C ARG A 123 28.93 2.76 7.24
N HIS A 124 30.12 2.21 7.51
CA HIS A 124 30.54 0.89 7.04
C HIS A 124 29.59 -0.21 7.56
N PHE A 125 28.43 -0.41 6.92
CA PHE A 125 27.46 -1.48 7.21
C PHE A 125 28.00 -2.89 6.84
N VAL A 126 29.26 -2.99 6.43
CA VAL A 126 29.88 -4.16 5.79
C VAL A 126 30.33 -5.23 6.80
N GLN A 127 30.40 -4.95 8.11
CA GLN A 127 31.15 -5.84 9.03
C GLN A 127 30.47 -6.19 10.35
N LEU A 128 29.16 -6.51 10.33
CA LEU A 128 28.53 -7.14 11.50
C LEU A 128 27.80 -8.43 11.10
N HIS A 129 28.40 -9.53 11.55
CA HIS A 129 28.02 -10.92 11.27
C HIS A 129 26.57 -11.24 11.67
N ASN A 130 25.95 -12.14 10.89
CA ASN A 130 24.75 -12.93 11.22
C ASN A 130 23.35 -12.28 11.11
N ARG A 131 23.18 -11.09 10.51
CA ARG A 131 21.84 -10.52 10.20
C ARG A 131 21.76 -9.91 8.81
N SER A 132 20.59 -9.98 8.16
CA SER A 132 20.39 -9.41 6.82
C SER A 132 20.63 -7.90 6.78
N LEU A 133 21.41 -7.44 5.79
CA LEU A 133 21.80 -6.04 5.60
C LEU A 133 20.58 -5.09 5.57
N ILE A 134 19.50 -5.50 4.90
CA ILE A 134 18.25 -4.73 4.79
C ILE A 134 17.64 -4.45 6.17
N ARG A 135 17.61 -5.45 7.07
CA ARG A 135 17.05 -5.29 8.41
C ARG A 135 17.90 -4.32 9.24
N GLN A 136 19.22 -4.36 9.08
CA GLN A 136 20.14 -3.48 9.80
C GLN A 136 19.96 -2.02 9.36
N ILE A 137 19.93 -1.79 8.05
CA ILE A 137 19.65 -0.47 7.47
C ILE A 137 18.29 0.04 7.94
N TYR A 138 17.26 -0.81 7.90
CA TYR A 138 15.91 -0.44 8.32
C TYR A 138 15.83 -0.06 9.81
N LEU A 139 16.43 -0.85 10.70
CA LEU A 139 16.47 -0.54 12.14
C LEU A 139 17.28 0.74 12.43
N HIS A 140 18.33 1.00 11.65
CA HIS A 140 19.11 2.22 11.76
C HIS A 140 18.35 3.45 11.29
N LEU A 141 17.66 3.37 10.14
CA LEU A 141 16.80 4.44 9.62
C LEU A 141 15.62 4.76 10.53
N LEU A 142 15.15 3.76 11.28
CA LEU A 142 14.15 3.99 12.31
C LEU A 142 14.74 4.85 13.46
N GLY A 143 15.97 4.62 13.90
CA GLY A 143 16.54 5.28 15.07
C GLY A 143 15.94 4.77 16.39
N ASP A 144 16.20 5.48 17.49
CA ASP A 144 15.67 5.12 18.82
C ASP A 144 14.20 5.54 18.96
N TYR A 145 13.30 4.64 18.57
CA TYR A 145 11.89 4.78 18.91
C TYR A 145 11.62 4.27 20.30
N ASN A 146 11.01 5.13 21.11
CA ASN A 146 10.35 4.69 22.34
C ASN A 146 9.35 3.59 22.00
N ARG A 147 9.44 2.47 22.70
CA ARG A 147 8.46 1.39 22.54
C ARG A 147 7.09 1.94 22.89
N VAL A 148 6.18 1.88 21.93
CA VAL A 148 4.79 2.29 22.14
C VAL A 148 4.11 1.34 23.10
N GLU A 149 3.48 1.89 24.15
CA GLU A 149 2.76 1.13 25.19
C GLU A 149 1.67 0.23 24.60
N TRP A 150 1.00 0.70 23.54
CA TRP A 150 -0.07 -0.03 22.85
C TRP A 150 0.44 -1.17 21.94
N LYS A 151 1.74 -1.50 21.94
CA LYS A 151 2.29 -2.61 21.15
C LYS A 151 1.58 -3.93 21.47
N SER A 152 1.34 -4.22 22.75
CA SER A 152 0.63 -5.42 23.20
C SER A 152 -0.83 -5.46 22.73
N LEU A 153 -1.47 -4.31 22.57
CA LEU A 153 -2.85 -4.22 22.06
C LEU A 153 -2.91 -4.58 20.56
N MET A 154 -1.89 -4.22 19.78
CA MET A 154 -1.86 -4.43 18.33
C MET A 154 -1.35 -5.81 17.94
N PHE A 155 -0.30 -6.30 18.61
CA PHE A 155 0.37 -7.56 18.29
C PHE A 155 -0.12 -8.67 19.24
N ASN A 156 -0.36 -9.87 18.71
CA ASN A 156 -1.01 -10.99 19.42
C ASN A 156 -2.50 -10.76 19.80
N ASN A 157 -3.16 -9.82 19.14
CA ASN A 157 -4.59 -9.60 19.30
C ASN A 157 -5.37 -10.62 18.43
N ALA A 158 -6.38 -11.30 18.97
CA ALA A 158 -7.20 -12.28 18.23
C ALA A 158 -8.34 -11.63 17.41
N ALA A 159 -8.50 -10.31 17.47
CA ALA A 159 -9.56 -9.60 16.78
C ALA A 159 -9.42 -9.68 15.25
N ARG A 160 -10.56 -9.48 14.57
CA ARG A 160 -10.62 -9.43 13.10
C ARG A 160 -9.70 -8.32 12.57
N PRO A 161 -9.04 -8.49 11.41
CA PRO A 161 -8.13 -7.49 10.84
C PRO A 161 -8.72 -6.08 10.74
N LYS A 162 -10.02 -5.97 10.43
CA LYS A 162 -10.75 -4.70 10.41
C LYS A 162 -10.76 -3.99 11.77
N ALA A 163 -10.99 -4.72 12.86
CA ALA A 163 -10.98 -4.15 14.21
C ALA A 163 -9.56 -3.70 14.62
N LYS A 164 -8.53 -4.49 14.31
CA LYS A 164 -7.13 -4.09 14.54
C LYS A 164 -6.76 -2.82 13.76
N PHE A 165 -7.22 -2.71 12.51
CA PHE A 165 -6.96 -1.52 11.70
C PHE A 165 -7.64 -0.27 12.27
N ILE A 166 -8.91 -0.36 12.68
CA ILE A 166 -9.61 0.75 13.33
C ILE A 166 -8.94 1.13 14.66
N MET A 167 -8.54 0.15 15.46
CA MET A 167 -7.81 0.38 16.71
C MET A 167 -6.45 1.06 16.46
N TRP A 168 -5.73 0.67 15.41
CA TRP A 168 -4.50 1.37 15.00
C TRP A 168 -4.77 2.84 14.65
N LEU A 169 -5.79 3.13 13.84
CA LEU A 169 -6.19 4.50 13.53
C LEU A 169 -6.58 5.29 14.78
N MET A 170 -7.27 4.65 15.73
CA MET A 170 -7.65 5.23 17.01
C MET A 170 -6.42 5.62 17.85
N MET A 171 -5.44 4.72 17.99
CA MET A 171 -4.21 4.95 18.77
C MET A 171 -3.33 6.06 18.17
N TYR A 172 -3.26 6.14 16.84
CA TYR A 172 -2.58 7.24 16.14
C TYR A 172 -3.39 8.53 16.07
N GLY A 173 -4.62 8.55 16.61
CA GLY A 173 -5.51 9.71 16.53
C GLY A 173 -5.83 10.09 15.08
N ARG A 174 -5.92 9.12 14.17
CA ARG A 174 -6.21 9.30 12.73
C ARG A 174 -7.61 8.83 12.35
N LEU A 175 -8.44 8.48 13.32
CA LEU A 175 -9.83 8.09 13.05
C LEU A 175 -10.65 9.30 12.58
N MET A 176 -11.45 9.09 11.54
CA MET A 176 -12.29 10.11 10.90
C MET A 176 -13.57 10.38 11.70
N THR A 177 -13.42 10.95 12.89
CA THR A 177 -14.55 11.39 13.74
C THR A 177 -15.13 12.71 13.24
N CYS A 178 -16.40 13.00 13.53
CA CYS A 178 -17.04 14.25 13.09
C CYS A 178 -16.29 15.50 13.59
N ASN A 179 -15.74 15.47 14.81
CA ASN A 179 -14.89 16.56 15.31
C ASN A 179 -13.66 16.82 14.40
N ARG A 180 -13.00 15.75 13.94
CA ARG A 180 -11.84 15.84 13.05
C ARG A 180 -12.23 16.34 11.66
N LEU A 181 -13.36 15.87 11.12
CA LEU A 181 -13.89 16.36 9.83
C LEU A 181 -14.22 17.86 9.89
N SER A 182 -14.81 18.32 10.99
CA SER A 182 -15.09 19.73 11.24
C SER A 182 -13.79 20.56 11.30
N SER A 183 -12.71 20.04 11.90
CA SER A 183 -11.39 20.70 11.89
C SER A 183 -10.81 20.91 10.49
N TRP A 184 -11.25 20.09 9.52
CA TRP A 184 -10.90 20.22 8.10
C TRP A 184 -11.87 21.13 7.33
N LYS A 185 -12.72 21.88 8.03
CA LYS A 185 -13.75 22.77 7.47
C LYS A 185 -14.78 22.05 6.59
N ILE A 186 -14.97 20.75 6.79
CA ILE A 186 -16.04 19.99 6.16
C ILE A 186 -17.31 20.20 6.98
N ILE A 187 -18.39 20.63 6.34
CA ILE A 187 -19.68 20.88 6.99
C ILE A 187 -20.32 19.51 7.29
N VAL A 188 -20.25 19.09 8.55
CA VAL A 188 -20.87 17.86 9.06
C VAL A 188 -21.51 18.14 10.40
N ASP A 189 -22.57 17.40 10.73
CA ASP A 189 -23.09 17.39 12.09
C ASP A 189 -22.01 16.83 13.02
N THR A 190 -21.68 17.61 14.06
CA THR A 190 -20.62 17.26 15.00
C THR A 190 -21.11 16.37 16.13
N GLN A 191 -22.42 16.13 16.23
CA GLN A 191 -23.00 15.26 17.23
C GLN A 191 -22.63 13.79 16.97
N CYS A 192 -22.50 13.03 18.06
CA CYS A 192 -22.26 11.60 18.04
C CYS A 192 -23.40 10.86 17.34
N VAL A 193 -23.06 10.04 16.34
CA VAL A 193 -24.05 9.27 15.57
C VAL A 193 -24.84 8.28 16.45
N MET A 194 -24.24 7.80 17.54
CA MET A 194 -24.86 6.82 18.44
C MET A 194 -25.80 7.48 19.46
N CYS A 195 -25.30 8.40 20.29
CA CYS A 195 -26.07 8.96 21.40
C CYS A 195 -26.76 10.29 21.07
N ARG A 196 -26.31 11.01 20.03
CA ARG A 196 -26.78 12.37 19.64
C ARG A 196 -26.80 13.42 20.76
N LYS A 197 -26.13 13.16 21.89
CA LYS A 197 -26.10 14.05 23.07
C LYS A 197 -24.82 14.88 23.18
N GLN A 198 -23.69 14.32 22.71
CA GLN A 198 -22.36 14.95 22.81
C GLN A 198 -21.66 14.95 21.45
N VAL A 199 -20.60 15.75 21.33
CA VAL A 199 -19.78 15.83 20.13
C VAL A 199 -19.07 14.49 19.87
N GLU A 200 -19.05 14.03 18.62
CA GLU A 200 -18.34 12.82 18.23
C GLU A 200 -16.83 13.05 18.26
N THR A 201 -16.22 12.70 19.40
CA THR A 201 -14.77 12.57 19.55
C THR A 201 -14.40 11.10 19.65
N ARG A 202 -13.11 10.79 19.47
CA ARG A 202 -12.58 9.43 19.66
C ARG A 202 -12.91 8.91 21.07
N ASP A 203 -12.66 9.73 22.09
CA ASP A 203 -12.81 9.30 23.48
C ASP A 203 -14.29 9.19 23.85
N HIS A 204 -15.14 10.07 23.29
CA HIS A 204 -16.57 9.91 23.41
C HIS A 204 -17.05 8.60 22.77
N LEU A 205 -16.72 8.35 21.50
CA LEU A 205 -17.22 7.21 20.74
C LEU A 205 -16.87 5.85 21.38
N PHE A 206 -15.68 5.71 21.97
CA PHE A 206 -15.18 4.42 22.47
C PHE A 206 -15.11 4.27 24.00
N VAL A 207 -15.22 5.37 24.78
CA VAL A 207 -15.02 5.31 26.25
C VAL A 207 -16.18 5.96 27.02
N GLN A 208 -16.68 7.11 26.56
CA GLN A 208 -17.62 7.92 27.34
C GLN A 208 -19.07 7.81 26.88
N CYS A 209 -19.33 7.36 25.65
CA CYS A 209 -20.67 7.27 25.09
C CYS A 209 -21.50 6.22 25.83
N GLU A 210 -22.69 6.62 26.27
CA GLU A 210 -23.65 5.77 27.00
C GLU A 210 -24.08 4.54 26.19
N TYR A 211 -24.03 4.62 24.86
CA TYR A 211 -24.43 3.53 23.97
C TYR A 211 -23.34 2.45 23.82
N THR A 212 -22.07 2.81 24.04
CA THR A 212 -20.92 1.90 23.88
C THR A 212 -20.34 1.42 25.21
N LYS A 213 -20.83 1.94 26.35
CA LYS A 213 -20.68 1.33 27.67
C LYS A 213 -21.58 0.10 27.81
#